data_AF-A0A821I4C8-F1
#
_entry.id   AF-A0A821I4C8-F1
#
_cell.length_a   1.000
_cell.length_b   1.000
_cell.length_c   1.000
_cell.angle_alpha   90.00
_cell.angle_beta   90.00
_cell.angle_gamma   90.00
#
_symmetry.space_group_name_H-M   'P 1'
#
loop_
_entity.id
_entity.type
_entity.pdbx_description
1 polymer ?
#
loop_
_entity_poly.entity_id
_entity_poly.type
_entity_poly.pdbx_seq_one_letter_code
_entity_poly.pdbx_strand_id
1 'polypeptide(L)' 'MLIFRKIHGITSPLQPYTSYSYFIELEPNVVDLWWIVDETKQEITFELHIKTTGWIALGISP' A
#
# COMPACT_ATOMS: atom_id res chain seq x y z
N MET A 1 -11.98 -29.86 -1.67
CA MET A 1 -12.86 -28.80 -2.21
C MET A 1 -12.90 -27.68 -1.18
N LEU A 2 -12.21 -26.57 -1.44
CA LEU A 2 -12.18 -25.42 -0.53
C LEU A 2 -13.12 -24.35 -1.08
N ILE A 3 -14.12 -23.97 -0.29
CA ILE A 3 -15.10 -22.94 -0.63
C ILE A 3 -14.66 -21.65 0.07
N PHE A 4 -14.34 -20.61 -0.71
CA PHE A 4 -14.13 -19.27 -0.18
C PHE A 4 -15.45 -18.51 -0.21
N ARG A 5 -16.00 -18.17 0.96
CA ARG A 5 -17.14 -17.25 1.07
C ARG A 5 -16.62 -15.82 1.21
N LYS A 6 -16.94 -14.96 0.24
CA LYS A 6 -16.74 -13.50 0.32
C LYS A 6 -17.74 -12.94 1.35
N ILE A 7 -17.26 -12.49 2.50
CA ILE A 7 -18.09 -11.83 3.51
C ILE A 7 -18.22 -10.35 3.12
N HIS A 8 -19.45 -9.87 2.97
CA HIS A 8 -19.77 -8.46 2.76
C HIS A 8 -19.86 -7.77 4.12
N GLY A 9 -18.87 -6.94 4.44
CA GLY A 9 -18.79 -6.15 5.66
C GLY A 9 -17.44 -5.44 5.72
N ILE A 10 -17.37 -4.28 5.04
CA ILE A 10 -16.18 -3.44 4.80
C ILE A 10 -15.17 -4.10 3.83
N THR A 11 -15.28 -3.77 2.54
CA THR A 11 -14.21 -3.99 1.56
C THR A 11 -12.92 -3.38 2.11
N SER A 12 -11.85 -4.16 2.32
CA SER A 12 -10.53 -3.54 2.52
C SER A 12 -10.18 -2.82 1.21
N PRO A 13 -10.15 -1.48 1.16
CA PRO A 13 -9.77 -0.81 -0.07
C PRO A 13 -8.25 -0.63 0.09
N LEU A 14 -7.40 -1.14 -0.79
CA LEU A 14 -7.10 -0.46 -2.04
C LEU A 14 -5.99 -1.32 -2.67
N GLN A 15 -6.28 -2.01 -3.77
CA GLN A 15 -5.21 -2.61 -4.59
C GLN A 15 -4.35 -1.47 -5.16
N PRO A 16 -3.03 -1.66 -5.36
CA PRO A 16 -2.21 -0.63 -5.95
C PRO A 16 -2.66 -0.28 -7.39
N TYR A 17 -2.53 1.00 -7.79
CA TYR A 17 -2.92 1.48 -9.12
C TYR A 17 -2.09 0.85 -10.24
N THR A 18 -0.86 0.44 -9.94
CA THR A 18 0.05 -0.20 -10.88
C THR A 18 0.81 -1.37 -10.24
N SER A 19 1.60 -2.09 -11.04
CA SER A 19 2.50 -3.13 -10.56
C SER A 19 3.75 -2.50 -9.95
N TYR A 20 3.93 -2.67 -8.64
CA TYR A 20 5.14 -2.30 -7.92
C TYR A 20 6.03 -3.52 -7.67
N SER A 21 7.34 -3.29 -7.52
CA SER A 21 8.32 -4.35 -7.26
C SER A 21 8.40 -4.71 -5.78
N TYR A 22 8.09 -3.76 -4.91
CA TYR A 22 8.25 -3.90 -3.46
C TYR A 22 6.97 -3.51 -2.73
N PHE A 23 6.77 -4.13 -1.57
CA PHE A 23 5.61 -3.93 -0.71
C PHE A 23 6.01 -4.11 0.75
N ILE A 24 5.44 -3.27 1.62
CA ILE A 24 5.46 -3.45 3.06
C ILE A 24 4.13 -3.00 3.67
N GLU A 25 3.64 -3.79 4.62
CA GLU A 25 2.58 -3.37 5.54
C GLU A 25 3.28 -2.74 6.75
N LEU A 26 3.13 -1.41 6.92
CA LEU A 26 3.78 -0.67 8.00
C LEU A 26 3.03 -0.84 9.33
N GLU A 27 1.70 -0.95 9.27
CA GLU A 27 0.83 -1.21 10.42
C GLU A 27 -0.32 -2.14 9.98
N PRO A 28 -0.53 -3.28 10.67
CA PRO A 28 -1.49 -4.29 10.24
C PRO A 28 -2.90 -3.76 9.96
N ASN A 29 -3.38 -3.93 8.73
CA ASN A 29 -4.67 -3.47 8.21
C ASN A 29 -4.88 -1.95 8.20
N VAL A 30 -3.87 -1.14 8.50
CA VAL A 30 -3.98 0.34 8.60
C VAL A 30 -3.16 1.03 7.52
N VAL A 31 -1.92 0.60 7.30
CA VAL A 31 -0.98 1.29 6.40
C VAL A 31 -0.24 0.28 5.52
N ASP A 32 -0.46 0.43 4.22
CA ASP A 32 0.20 -0.34 3.17
C ASP A 32 1.03 0.59 2.28
N LEU A 33 2.28 0.21 2.01
CA LEU A 33 3.23 0.96 1.18
C LEU A 33 3.79 0.07 0.07
N TRP A 34 3.70 0.55 -1.17
CA TRP A 34 4.35 -0.05 -2.34
C TRP A 34 5.35 0.92 -2.95
N TRP A 35 6.41 0.38 -3.57
CA TRP A 35 7.33 1.20 -4.33
C TRP A 35 8.01 0.45 -5.47
N ILE A 36 8.48 1.24 -6.43
CA ILE A 36 9.29 0.80 -7.58
C ILE A 36 10.40 1.81 -7.81
N VAL A 37 11.56 1.31 -8.21
CA VAL A 37 12.73 2.12 -8.54
C VAL A 37 12.93 2.09 -10.05
N ASP A 38 12.99 3.26 -10.67
CA ASP A 38 13.45 3.43 -12.05
C ASP A 38 14.90 3.92 -11.99
N GLU A 39 15.84 2.99 -12.14
CA GLU A 39 17.29 3.32 -12.12
C GLU A 39 17.70 4.20 -13.31
N THR A 40 16.98 4.14 -14.43
CA THR A 40 17.31 4.93 -15.62
C THR A 40 16.95 6.39 -15.45
N LYS A 41 15.83 6.67 -14.76
CA LYS A 41 15.38 8.03 -14.44
C LYS A 41 15.87 8.52 -13.07
N GLN A 42 16.48 7.64 -12.27
CA GLN A 42 16.84 7.91 -10.88
C GLN A 42 15.62 8.33 -10.04
N GLU A 43 14.48 7.68 -10.25
CA GLU A 43 13.22 7.99 -9.59
C GLU A 43 12.75 6.82 -8.72
N ILE A 44 12.17 7.14 -7.57
CA ILE A 44 11.42 6.19 -6.75
C ILE A 44 9.97 6.65 -6.73
N THR A 45 9.07 5.78 -7.17
CA THR A 45 7.62 6.03 -7.08
C THR A 45 7.06 5.25 -5.91
N PHE A 46 6.41 5.97 -4.99
CA PHE A 46 5.74 5.41 -3.83
C PHE A 46 4.23 5.48 -4.01
N GLU A 47 3.54 4.43 -3.55
CA GLU A 47 2.09 4.44 -3.39
C GLU A 47 1.73 3.98 -1.99
N LEU A 48 0.90 4.78 -1.32
CA LEU A 48 0.62 4.65 0.10
C LEU A 48 -0.88 4.66 0.31
N HIS A 49 -1.40 3.58 0.88
CA HIS A 49 -2.80 3.44 1.25
C HIS A 49 -2.93 3.45 2.77
N ILE A 50 -3.61 4.46 3.31
CA ILE A 50 -3.76 4.66 4.75
C ILE A 50 -5.24 4.77 5.11
N LYS A 51 -5.66 3.99 6.10
CA LYS A 51 -6.96 4.16 6.77
C LYS A 51 -6.78 5.11 7.94
N THR A 52 -7.24 6.36 7.80
CA THR A 52 -7.17 7.36 8.86
C THR A 52 -8.41 8.24 8.88
N THR A 53 -8.70 8.84 10.04
CA THR A 53 -9.67 9.92 10.22
C THR A 53 -9.01 11.27 10.51
N GLY A 54 -7.67 11.31 10.56
CA GLY A 54 -6.87 12.48 10.91
C GLY A 54 -5.74 12.76 9.94
N TRP A 55 -4.78 13.56 10.38
CA TRP A 55 -3.64 14.00 9.56
C TRP A 55 -2.59 12.90 9.42
N ILE A 56 -1.94 12.87 8.25
CA ILE A 56 -0.78 12.02 7.96
C ILE A 56 0.41 12.93 7.73
N ALA A 57 1.57 12.55 8.28
CA ALA A 57 2.86 13.15 7.98
C ALA A 57 3.79 12.07 7.43
N LEU A 58 4.55 12.41 6.39
CA LEU A 58 5.52 11.52 5.73
C LEU A 58 6.91 12.14 5.83
N GLY A 59 7.92 11.30 6.05
CA GLY A 59 9.31 11.73 6.14
C GLY A 59 10.25 10.65 5.61
N ILE A 60 11.37 11.08 5.04
CA ILE A 60 12.46 10.22 4.61
C ILE A 60 13.70 10.67 5.39
N SER A 61 14.41 9.73 5.99
CA SER A 61 15.67 9.97 6.71
C SER A 61 16.79 9.08 6.19
N PRO A 62 18.07 9.51 6.32
CA PRO A 62 19.23 8.64 6.10
C PRO A 62 19.27 7.43 7.04
#